data_AF-A0A1A7BLU1-F1
#
_entry.id   AF-A0A1A7BLU1-F1
#
_cell.length_a   1.000
_cell.length_b   1.000
_cell.length_c   1.000
_cell.angle_alpha   90.00
_cell.angle_beta   90.00
_cell.angle_gamma   90.00
#
_symmetry.space_group_name_H-M   'P 1'
#
loop_
_entity.id
_entity.type
_entity.pdbx_description
1 polymer ?
#
loop_
_entity_poly.entity_id
_entity_poly.type
_entity_poly.pdbx_seq_one_letter_code
_entity_poly.pdbx_strand_id
1 'polypeptide(L)'
;MRLPLAAAAAALVLAAPARAADWQGFDWGMSEAEVGAAKSDIVVTRLETARQRKTYSSYAPLAGTWTNDGHEYRLLFYFDADGRLRDIDIELGELECSQMNDVLADRFGKFEEEVKPLGSSQRVFRRWRLAKKAELLTTSLHMPSSDQWICGAKIKKPVGR
;
A
#
# COMPACT_ATOMS: atom_id res chain seq x y z
N MET A 1 23.14 -59.16 18.28
CA MET A 1 21.88 -58.68 17.67
C MET A 1 21.69 -57.24 18.08
N ARG A 2 21.80 -56.29 17.14
CA ARG A 2 21.77 -54.84 17.39
C ARG A 2 20.36 -54.33 17.09
N LEU A 3 19.62 -53.84 18.10
CA LEU A 3 18.39 -53.08 17.88
C LEU A 3 18.76 -51.62 17.59
N PRO A 4 18.26 -51.01 16.50
CA PRO A 4 18.60 -49.64 16.16
C PRO A 4 17.84 -48.64 17.04
N LEU A 5 18.57 -47.64 17.54
CA LEU A 5 18.06 -46.41 18.13
C LEU A 5 17.17 -45.71 17.09
N ALA A 6 15.84 -45.73 17.30
CA ALA A 6 14.93 -44.89 16.54
C ALA A 6 15.04 -43.46 17.10
N ALA A 7 15.89 -42.65 16.48
CA ALA A 7 15.93 -41.22 16.70
C ALA A 7 14.62 -40.61 16.22
N ALA A 8 13.71 -40.30 17.15
CA ALA A 8 12.55 -39.48 16.89
C ALA A 8 13.03 -38.04 16.63
N ALA A 9 13.39 -37.76 15.37
CA ALA A 9 13.54 -36.40 14.89
C ALA A 9 12.13 -35.79 14.83
N ALA A 10 11.70 -35.17 15.92
CA ALA A 10 10.57 -34.26 15.89
C ALA A 10 10.94 -33.13 14.92
N ALA A 11 10.40 -33.21 13.70
CA ALA A 11 10.46 -32.13 12.75
C ALA A 11 9.73 -30.94 13.39
N LEU A 12 10.50 -30.02 13.98
CA LEU A 12 10.06 -28.65 14.13
C LEU A 12 9.76 -28.16 12.72
N VAL A 13 8.49 -28.26 12.34
CA VAL A 13 7.93 -27.44 11.27
C VAL A 13 8.01 -26.03 11.83
N LEU A 14 9.18 -25.42 11.64
CA LEU A 14 9.32 -23.98 11.64
C LEU A 14 8.33 -23.51 10.58
N ALA A 15 7.13 -23.12 11.01
CA ALA A 15 6.25 -22.32 10.20
C ALA A 15 7.10 -21.11 9.81
N ALA A 16 7.55 -21.10 8.55
CA ALA A 16 8.25 -19.96 7.99
C ALA A 16 7.39 -18.72 8.32
N PRO A 17 7.97 -17.62 8.82
CA PRO A 17 7.20 -16.41 9.01
C PRO A 17 6.53 -16.13 7.67
N ALA A 18 5.19 -16.08 7.68
CA ALA A 18 4.40 -15.80 6.49
C ALA A 18 5.05 -14.60 5.81
N ARG A 19 5.55 -14.84 4.59
CA ARG A 19 6.39 -13.92 3.82
C ARG A 19 5.81 -12.51 3.96
N ALA A 20 6.68 -11.53 4.24
CA ALA A 20 6.33 -10.12 4.10
C ALA A 20 5.70 -9.92 2.72
N ALA A 21 4.38 -9.82 2.69
CA ALA A 21 3.61 -9.63 1.48
C ALA A 21 3.76 -8.16 1.09
N ASP A 22 4.74 -7.88 0.24
CA ASP A 22 4.94 -6.59 -0.42
C ASP A 22 3.68 -6.29 -1.26
N TRP A 23 2.90 -5.28 -0.86
CA TRP A 23 1.68 -4.73 -1.50
C TRP A 23 0.63 -5.75 -2.03
N GLN A 24 0.77 -6.97 -1.50
CA GLN A 24 -0.16 -8.03 -1.12
C GLN A 24 -0.89 -8.79 -2.23
N GLY A 25 -0.13 -9.18 -3.26
CA GLY A 25 -0.54 -10.18 -4.26
C GLY A 25 -0.39 -9.71 -5.70
N PHE A 26 0.08 -8.48 -5.87
CA PHE A 26 0.21 -7.82 -7.14
C PHE A 26 1.71 -7.51 -7.41
N ASP A 27 2.12 -7.41 -8.68
CA ASP A 27 3.49 -7.06 -9.13
C ASP A 27 3.54 -5.78 -10.00
N TRP A 28 4.59 -4.97 -9.87
CA TRP A 28 4.61 -3.63 -10.43
C TRP A 28 4.80 -3.77 -11.93
N GLY A 29 3.98 -3.10 -12.72
CA GLY A 29 3.91 -3.31 -14.16
C GLY A 29 2.91 -4.37 -14.62
N MET A 30 2.13 -4.97 -13.71
CA MET A 30 0.93 -5.71 -14.11
C MET A 30 0.00 -4.82 -14.94
N SER A 31 -0.61 -5.40 -15.96
CA SER A 31 -1.71 -4.81 -16.72
C SER A 31 -3.01 -4.83 -15.91
N GLU A 32 -4.03 -4.07 -16.35
CA GLU A 32 -5.35 -4.09 -15.71
C GLU A 32 -5.94 -5.49 -15.57
N ALA A 33 -5.77 -6.33 -16.60
CA ALA A 33 -6.28 -7.70 -16.59
C ALA A 33 -5.55 -8.58 -15.57
N GLU A 34 -4.23 -8.42 -15.44
CA GLU A 34 -3.42 -9.15 -14.45
C GLU A 34 -3.76 -8.71 -13.02
N VAL A 35 -3.98 -7.40 -12.80
CA VAL A 35 -4.46 -6.89 -11.51
C VAL A 35 -5.84 -7.44 -11.19
N GLY A 36 -6.78 -7.43 -12.15
CA GLY A 36 -8.13 -7.97 -11.93
C GLY A 36 -8.17 -9.48 -11.66
N ALA A 37 -7.17 -10.22 -12.12
CA ALA A 37 -7.06 -11.68 -11.94
C ALA A 37 -6.08 -12.10 -10.84
N ALA A 38 -5.48 -11.15 -10.12
CA ALA A 38 -4.46 -11.43 -9.12
C ALA A 38 -5.04 -12.27 -7.97
N LYS A 39 -4.30 -13.31 -7.57
CA LYS A 39 -4.65 -14.12 -6.39
C LYS A 39 -4.24 -13.36 -5.14
N SER A 40 -5.14 -12.54 -4.63
CA SER A 40 -4.97 -11.75 -3.42
C SER A 40 -6.23 -11.81 -2.55
N ASP A 41 -6.11 -11.39 -1.30
CA ASP A 41 -7.27 -11.21 -0.40
C ASP A 41 -8.07 -9.94 -0.73
N ILE A 42 -7.62 -9.16 -1.73
CA ILE A 42 -8.26 -7.94 -2.18
C ILE A 42 -9.19 -8.28 -3.36
N VAL A 43 -10.48 -8.03 -3.17
CA VAL A 43 -11.46 -8.16 -4.26
C VAL A 43 -11.37 -6.93 -5.15
N VAL A 44 -10.88 -7.10 -6.38
CA VAL A 44 -10.73 -6.03 -7.37
C VAL A 44 -12.00 -5.87 -8.21
N THR A 45 -12.45 -4.64 -8.36
CA THR A 45 -13.63 -4.27 -9.15
C THR A 45 -13.29 -3.17 -10.15
N ARG A 46 -13.94 -3.20 -11.31
CA ARG A 46 -13.83 -2.13 -12.30
C ARG A 46 -14.73 -0.97 -11.90
N LEU A 47 -14.17 0.23 -11.92
CA LEU A 47 -14.90 1.45 -11.65
C LEU A 47 -15.68 1.90 -12.89
N GLU A 48 -16.91 2.36 -12.66
CA GLU A 48 -17.68 3.11 -13.65
C GLU A 48 -16.88 4.34 -14.12
N THR A 49 -16.99 4.70 -15.40
CA THR A 49 -16.22 5.80 -16.01
C THR A 49 -16.28 7.10 -15.22
N ALA A 50 -17.45 7.44 -14.67
CA ALA A 50 -17.66 8.66 -13.87
C ALA A 50 -16.89 8.67 -12.53
N ARG A 51 -16.48 7.49 -12.04
CA ARG A 51 -15.75 7.31 -10.78
C ARG A 51 -14.26 7.05 -10.99
N GLN A 52 -13.81 6.91 -12.24
CA GLN A 52 -12.40 6.74 -12.56
C GLN A 52 -11.64 8.04 -12.28
N ARG A 53 -10.50 7.93 -11.60
CA ARG A 53 -9.65 9.08 -11.35
C ARG A 53 -8.59 9.18 -12.43
N LYS A 54 -8.36 10.38 -12.93
CA LYS A 54 -7.26 10.68 -13.87
C LYS A 54 -6.38 11.76 -13.28
N THR A 55 -5.08 11.55 -13.36
CA THR A 55 -4.07 12.58 -13.14
C THR A 55 -3.30 12.80 -14.44
N TYR A 56 -2.39 13.77 -14.46
CA TYR A 56 -1.64 14.13 -15.67
C TYR A 56 -0.92 12.95 -16.35
N SER A 57 -0.49 11.94 -15.57
CA SER A 57 0.32 10.82 -16.07
C SER A 57 -0.20 9.44 -15.70
N SER A 58 -1.43 9.33 -15.19
CA SER A 58 -1.99 8.04 -14.81
C SER A 58 -3.51 8.07 -14.68
N TYR A 59 -4.13 6.90 -14.69
CA TYR A 59 -5.57 6.74 -14.48
C TYR A 59 -5.85 5.53 -13.58
N ALA A 60 -6.95 5.58 -12.84
CA ALA A 60 -7.39 4.52 -11.93
C ALA A 60 -8.72 3.93 -12.40
N PRO A 61 -8.69 2.86 -13.23
CA PRO A 61 -9.88 2.16 -13.72
C PRO A 61 -10.37 1.08 -12.75
N LEU A 62 -9.53 0.65 -11.80
CA LEU A 62 -9.83 -0.42 -10.86
C LEU A 62 -9.79 0.10 -9.42
N ALA A 63 -10.65 -0.46 -8.58
CA ALA A 63 -10.61 -0.31 -7.14
C ALA A 63 -10.61 -1.67 -6.46
N GLY A 64 -10.15 -1.71 -5.21
CA GLY A 64 -10.27 -2.88 -4.36
C GLY A 64 -10.60 -2.47 -2.94
N THR A 65 -11.00 -3.46 -2.15
CA THR A 65 -11.18 -3.29 -0.72
C THR A 65 -10.14 -4.12 0.01
N TRP A 66 -9.42 -3.48 0.91
CA TRP A 66 -8.49 -4.11 1.84
C TRP A 66 -9.04 -3.94 3.25
N THR A 67 -9.04 -4.99 4.05
CA THR A 67 -9.45 -4.94 5.46
C THR A 67 -8.27 -5.29 6.34
N ASN A 68 -8.00 -4.47 7.35
CA ASN A 68 -6.98 -4.74 8.35
C ASN A 68 -7.42 -4.22 9.72
N ASP A 69 -7.26 -5.03 10.77
CA ASP A 69 -7.59 -4.67 12.16
C ASP A 69 -8.99 -4.05 12.35
N GLY A 70 -9.98 -4.57 11.61
CA GLY A 70 -11.37 -4.10 11.68
C GLY A 70 -11.65 -2.81 10.90
N HIS A 71 -10.66 -2.26 10.20
CA HIS A 71 -10.81 -1.10 9.34
C HIS A 71 -10.85 -1.50 7.86
N GLU A 72 -11.74 -0.85 7.11
CA GLU A 72 -11.84 -1.01 5.66
C GLU A 72 -11.14 0.14 4.93
N TYR A 73 -10.32 -0.22 3.95
CA TYR A 73 -9.54 0.68 3.13
C TYR A 73 -9.92 0.47 1.68
N ARG A 74 -10.20 1.56 0.96
CA ARG A 74 -10.39 1.50 -0.48
C ARG A 74 -9.06 1.68 -1.17
N LEU A 75 -8.71 0.75 -2.04
CA LEU A 75 -7.54 0.83 -2.90
C LEU A 75 -7.96 1.34 -4.28
N LEU A 76 -7.17 2.24 -4.86
CA LEU A 76 -7.28 2.65 -6.25
C LEU A 76 -5.99 2.29 -6.98
N PHE A 77 -6.10 1.49 -8.04
CA PHE A 77 -4.95 1.02 -8.80
C PHE A 77 -4.69 1.96 -9.97
N TYR A 78 -3.55 2.65 -9.97
CA TYR A 78 -3.18 3.60 -11.00
C TYR A 78 -2.23 2.98 -12.03
N PHE A 79 -2.60 3.13 -13.29
CA PHE A 79 -1.86 2.67 -14.44
C PHE A 79 -1.23 3.86 -15.16
N ASP A 80 -0.01 3.69 -15.65
CA ASP A 80 0.66 4.67 -16.51
C ASP A 80 0.09 4.67 -17.94
N ALA A 81 0.68 5.49 -18.81
CA ALA A 81 0.25 5.61 -20.20
C ALA A 81 0.38 4.31 -21.01
N ASP A 82 1.27 3.40 -20.59
CA ASP A 82 1.48 2.09 -21.21
C ASP A 82 0.54 1.02 -20.63
N GLY A 83 -0.38 1.41 -19.74
CA GLY A 83 -1.34 0.52 -19.10
C GLY A 83 -0.70 -0.38 -18.04
N ARG A 84 0.39 0.09 -17.41
CA ARG A 84 1.16 -0.68 -16.43
C ARG A 84 0.94 -0.14 -15.03
N LEU A 85 0.67 -1.04 -14.08
CA LEU A 85 0.43 -0.68 -12.69
C LEU A 85 1.66 0.01 -12.10
N ARG A 86 1.46 1.25 -11.65
CA ARG A 86 2.54 2.14 -11.19
C ARG A 86 2.43 2.45 -9.70
N ASP A 87 1.22 2.68 -9.23
CA ASP A 87 0.93 3.08 -7.85
C ASP A 87 -0.45 2.61 -7.40
N ILE A 88 -0.61 2.47 -6.09
CA ILE A 88 -1.90 2.18 -5.45
C ILE A 88 -2.17 3.29 -4.44
N ASP A 89 -3.25 4.05 -4.63
CA ASP A 89 -3.74 4.94 -3.58
C ASP A 89 -4.54 4.14 -2.57
N ILE A 90 -4.32 4.45 -1.30
CA ILE A 90 -5.12 3.99 -0.18
C ILE A 90 -5.99 5.17 0.25
N GLU A 91 -7.29 5.02 0.05
CA GLU A 91 -8.31 5.92 0.54
C GLU A 91 -8.91 5.31 1.80
N LEU A 92 -8.90 6.11 2.85
CA LEU A 92 -9.58 5.80 4.10
C LEU A 92 -10.95 6.46 4.01
N GLY A 93 -11.99 5.76 4.44
CA GLY A 93 -13.33 6.32 4.48
C GLY A 93 -13.42 7.48 5.47
N GLU A 94 -13.85 7.18 6.70
CA GLU A 94 -14.13 8.20 7.74
C GLU A 94 -12.97 8.44 8.71
N LEU A 95 -11.77 7.94 8.44
CA LEU A 95 -10.65 8.05 9.39
C LEU A 95 -9.96 9.42 9.34
N GLU A 96 -9.65 9.93 10.53
CA GLU A 96 -8.86 11.13 10.70
C GLU A 96 -7.39 10.91 10.31
N CYS A 97 -6.73 11.99 9.92
CA CYS A 97 -5.34 12.01 9.49
C CYS A 97 -4.31 11.49 10.49
N SER A 98 -4.55 11.70 11.79
CA SER A 98 -3.70 11.17 12.85
C SER A 98 -3.81 9.64 12.92
N GLN A 99 -5.04 9.13 12.92
CA GLN A 99 -5.34 7.69 12.97
C GLN A 99 -4.76 6.96 11.77
N MET A 100 -4.83 7.57 10.59
CA MET A 100 -4.17 7.06 9.39
C MET A 100 -2.68 6.80 9.60
N ASN A 101 -1.96 7.77 10.16
CA ASN A 101 -0.52 7.66 10.33
C ASN A 101 -0.16 6.56 11.33
N ASP A 102 -0.93 6.42 12.41
CA ASP A 102 -0.69 5.41 13.44
C ASP A 102 -0.92 4.00 12.89
N VAL A 103 -2.04 3.79 12.19
CA VAL A 103 -2.37 2.52 11.51
C VAL A 103 -1.27 2.13 10.52
N LEU A 104 -0.84 3.07 9.68
CA LEU A 104 0.19 2.80 8.69
C LEU A 104 1.55 2.57 9.36
N ALA A 105 1.90 3.32 10.41
CA ALA A 105 3.16 3.15 11.13
C ALA A 105 3.25 1.81 11.88
N ASP A 106 2.16 1.32 12.46
CA ASP A 106 2.13 -0.01 13.08
C ASP A 106 2.44 -1.11 12.05
N ARG A 107 1.85 -1.02 10.86
CA ARG A 107 2.03 -2.03 9.81
C ARG A 107 3.36 -1.93 9.06
N PHE A 108 3.82 -0.71 8.83
CA PHE A 108 4.91 -0.40 7.90
C PHE A 108 6.20 0.08 8.61
N GLY A 109 6.16 0.22 9.93
CA GLY A 109 7.30 0.59 10.76
C GLY A 109 7.53 2.10 10.87
N LYS A 110 8.77 2.48 11.14
CA LYS A 110 9.17 3.89 11.28
C LYS A 110 9.28 4.57 9.91
N PHE A 111 8.84 5.81 9.81
CA PHE A 111 8.95 6.64 8.61
C PHE A 111 10.12 7.62 8.67
N GLU A 112 10.59 8.03 7.49
CA GLU A 112 11.37 9.25 7.30
C GLU A 112 10.38 10.40 6.99
N GLU A 113 10.50 11.53 7.69
CA GLU A 113 9.68 12.71 7.45
C GLU A 113 10.41 13.71 6.55
N GLU A 114 9.71 14.25 5.56
CA GLU A 114 10.17 15.30 4.67
C GLU A 114 9.14 16.43 4.64
N VAL A 115 9.49 17.61 5.13
CA VAL A 115 8.63 18.80 5.08
C VAL A 115 9.03 19.66 3.89
N LYS A 116 8.12 19.84 2.93
CA LYS A 116 8.31 20.71 1.77
C LYS A 116 7.53 22.01 1.93
N PRO A 117 8.18 23.18 1.87
CA PRO A 117 7.47 24.45 1.75
C PRO A 117 6.78 24.53 0.37
N LEU A 118 5.53 24.97 0.35
CA LEU A 118 4.73 25.23 -0.84
C LEU A 118 4.15 26.65 -0.73
N GLY A 119 4.98 27.66 -1.03
CA GLY A 119 4.59 29.06 -0.86
C GLY A 119 4.38 29.41 0.62
N SER A 120 3.21 29.98 0.96
CA SER A 120 2.80 30.27 2.35
C SER A 120 2.33 29.03 3.13
N SER A 121 2.25 27.87 2.47
CA SER A 121 1.80 26.61 3.07
C SER A 121 2.95 25.62 3.21
N GLN A 122 2.75 24.58 4.02
CA GLN A 122 3.71 23.48 4.17
C GLN A 122 3.05 22.16 3.80
N ARG A 123 3.80 21.28 3.16
CA ARG A 123 3.39 19.89 2.87
C ARG A 123 4.32 18.94 3.61
N VAL A 124 3.76 18.13 4.49
CA VAL A 124 4.50 17.10 5.20
C VAL A 124 4.32 15.78 4.45
N PHE A 125 5.43 15.19 4.04
CA PHE A 125 5.49 13.84 3.49
C PHE A 125 6.09 12.92 4.55
N ARG A 126 5.38 11.85 4.86
CA ARG A 126 5.89 10.74 5.65
C ARG A 126 6.12 9.58 4.71
N ARG A 127 7.35 9.06 4.70
CA ARG A 127 7.78 8.01 3.78
C ARG A 127 8.22 6.79 4.58
N TRP A 128 7.53 5.67 4.38
CA TRP A 128 7.95 4.38 4.90
C TRP A 128 8.67 3.63 3.78
N ARG A 129 9.89 3.20 4.07
CA ARG A 129 10.56 2.23 3.21
C ARG A 129 10.08 0.85 3.64
N LEU A 130 9.15 0.30 2.88
CA LEU A 130 8.84 -1.12 2.98
C LEU A 130 10.05 -1.89 2.46
N ALA A 131 10.07 -3.22 2.63
CA ALA A 131 11.14 -4.04 2.06
C ALA A 131 11.39 -3.65 0.59
N LYS A 132 12.58 -3.94 0.05
CA LYS A 132 13.16 -3.45 -1.24
C LYS A 132 12.23 -3.43 -2.48
N LYS A 133 10.98 -3.89 -2.42
CA LYS A 133 9.98 -3.92 -3.48
C LYS A 133 8.79 -2.96 -3.32
N ALA A 134 8.63 -2.18 -2.23
CA ALA A 134 7.63 -1.10 -2.17
C ALA A 134 8.08 0.13 -1.36
N GLU A 135 7.58 1.32 -1.72
CA GLU A 135 7.68 2.55 -0.93
C GLU A 135 6.26 3.05 -0.63
N LEU A 136 5.92 3.23 0.65
CA LEU A 136 4.67 3.88 1.03
C LEU A 136 4.94 5.35 1.31
N LEU A 137 4.18 6.21 0.64
CA LEU A 137 4.24 7.66 0.78
C LEU A 137 2.89 8.16 1.29
N THR A 138 2.85 8.68 2.51
CA THR A 138 1.70 9.42 3.02
C THR A 138 1.98 10.91 2.91
N THR A 139 1.02 11.65 2.38
CA THR A 139 1.02 13.11 2.45
C THR A 139 0.02 13.52 3.51
N SER A 140 0.43 14.43 4.40
CA SER A 140 -0.47 15.20 5.27
C SER A 140 -0.25 16.68 4.98
N LEU A 141 -1.30 17.38 4.55
CA LEU A 141 -1.27 18.83 4.28
C LEU A 141 -2.01 19.59 5.38
N HIS A 142 -1.40 20.65 5.91
CA HIS A 142 -2.01 21.63 6.81
C HIS A 142 -2.03 22.99 6.10
N MET A 143 -3.21 23.56 5.85
CA MET A 143 -3.35 24.90 5.26
C MET A 143 -3.50 25.95 6.37
N PRO A 144 -2.81 27.10 6.32
CA PRO A 144 -2.86 28.11 7.38
C PRO A 144 -4.23 28.80 7.57
N SER A 145 -5.18 28.63 6.64
CA SER A 145 -6.47 29.34 6.64
C SER A 145 -7.69 28.44 6.85
N SER A 146 -7.50 27.13 7.03
CA SER A 146 -8.60 26.20 7.31
C SER A 146 -8.01 24.96 7.98
N ASP A 147 -8.57 24.55 9.12
CA ASP A 147 -8.20 23.36 9.89
C ASP A 147 -8.42 22.02 9.14
N GLN A 148 -8.47 22.04 7.80
CA GLN A 148 -8.72 20.88 6.97
C GLN A 148 -7.41 20.16 6.66
N TRP A 149 -7.30 18.97 7.21
CA TRP A 149 -6.26 18.03 6.85
C TRP A 149 -6.69 17.25 5.59
N ILE A 150 -5.80 17.19 4.60
CA ILE A 150 -5.97 16.23 3.49
C ILE A 150 -4.92 15.14 3.70
N CYS A 151 -5.39 13.92 3.93
CA CYS A 151 -4.54 12.76 4.01
C CYS A 151 -4.80 11.77 2.88
N GLY A 152 -3.70 11.27 2.33
CA GLY A 152 -3.71 10.23 1.31
C GLY A 152 -2.42 9.44 1.38
N ALA A 153 -2.54 8.12 1.29
CA ALA A 153 -1.42 7.21 1.26
C ALA A 153 -1.30 6.64 -0.14
N LYS A 154 -0.07 6.53 -0.62
CA LYS A 154 0.25 6.01 -1.93
C LYS A 154 1.36 4.99 -1.80
N ILE A 155 1.08 3.75 -2.19
CA ILE A 155 2.11 2.73 -2.36
C ILE A 155 2.68 2.89 -3.77
N LYS A 156 4.01 2.97 -3.87
CA LYS A 156 4.74 3.11 -5.13
C LYS A 156 5.75 1.98 -5.30
N LYS A 157 6.10 1.73 -6.56
CA LYS A 157 7.33 1.02 -6.91
C LYS A 157 8.55 1.74 -6.31
N PRO A 158 9.50 1.04 -5.68
CA PRO A 158 10.74 1.63 -5.23
C PRO A 158 11.53 2.20 -6.40
N VAL A 159 12.12 3.37 -6.19
CA VAL A 159 13.13 3.89 -7.11
C VAL A 159 14.42 3.13 -6.80
N GLY A 160 14.90 2.31 -7.75
CA GLY A 160 16.18 1.61 -7.62
C GLY A 160 17.30 2.63 -7.37
N ARG A 161 18.15 2.36 -6.38
CA ARG A 161 19.42 3.07 -6.21
C ARG A 161 20.49 2.43 -7.07
#